data_AF-A0A2U2X352-F1
#
_entry.id   AF-A0A2U2X352-F1
#
_cell.length_a   1.000
_cell.length_b   1.000
_cell.length_c   1.000
_cell.angle_alpha   90.00
_cell.angle_beta   90.00
_cell.angle_gamma   90.00
#
_symmetry.space_group_name_H-M   'P 1'
#
loop_
_entity.id
_entity.type
_entity.pdbx_description
1 polymer ?
#
loop_
_entity_poly.entity_id
_entity_poly.type
_entity_poly.pdbx_seq_one_letter_code
_entity_poly.pdbx_strand_id
1 'polypeptide(L)'
;MRKTILTTFTIMAFAFCSDAQNIGINTIGATPDNSAILDLNSTDKGFLISRADTFNINSPAFGLMTLAPIDSCLYMFSGNNWVSIGGVGANCPSPSIPTVTPPSTNCVPETFIYKGVSVTYGAVLSNAAQPRCWLDRNLGADQIATSKNDQLAYGDLFQWGRLDDLHQNRNSAITVFFSATDIPGHGDFIREYTNQNNGDWRQPKNDNLWQGVAGINNPCPADYRLPTDIELEAERISWSTNDATGAFNSPLKLALAGQRLQKTGVVVGEGEYGVYWSSTIHSNNPPNLYSPIRSKALSFHDDSAGMGSSRRASGFSIRCIKN
;
A
#
# COMPACT_ATOMS: atom_id res chain seq x y z
N MET A 1 44.00 -1.59 85.17
CA MET A 1 43.04 -1.95 84.10
C MET A 1 42.71 -0.70 83.30
N ARG A 2 43.19 -0.59 82.07
CA ARG A 2 42.71 0.38 81.08
C ARG A 2 42.27 -0.44 79.87
N LYS A 3 40.96 -0.50 79.63
CA LYS A 3 40.37 -1.18 78.47
C LYS A 3 40.44 -0.23 77.28
N THR A 4 41.32 -0.52 76.33
CA THR A 4 41.37 0.21 75.06
C THR A 4 40.35 -0.44 74.12
N ILE A 5 39.30 0.28 73.77
CA ILE A 5 38.28 -0.18 72.82
C ILE A 5 38.84 0.03 71.41
N LEU A 6 39.04 -1.07 70.67
CA LEU A 6 39.48 -1.03 69.28
C LEU A 6 38.24 -0.95 68.38
N THR A 7 37.97 0.22 67.80
CA THR A 7 36.83 0.42 66.89
C THR A 7 37.25 0.01 65.47
N THR A 8 36.72 -1.10 64.98
CA THR A 8 36.94 -1.57 63.59
C THR A 8 36.07 -0.77 62.63
N PHE A 9 36.69 -0.04 61.69
CA PHE A 9 36.00 0.64 60.59
C PHE A 9 35.91 -0.31 59.40
N THR A 10 34.71 -0.85 59.13
CA THR A 10 34.47 -1.69 57.94
C THR A 10 34.19 -0.78 56.75
N ILE A 11 35.13 -0.67 55.80
CA ILE A 11 34.93 0.05 54.54
C ILE A 11 34.09 -0.85 53.63
N MET A 12 32.80 -0.54 53.48
CA MET A 12 31.93 -1.19 52.50
C MET A 12 32.13 -0.50 51.14
N ALA A 13 32.88 -1.14 50.24
CA ALA A 13 33.04 -0.65 48.87
C ALA A 13 31.75 -0.92 48.08
N PHE A 14 30.93 0.12 47.90
CA PHE A 14 29.80 0.07 46.97
C PHE A 14 30.33 0.24 45.55
N ALA A 15 30.24 -0.82 44.74
CA ALA A 15 30.42 -0.71 43.30
C ALA A 15 29.16 -0.06 42.72
N PHE A 16 29.24 1.22 42.37
CA PHE A 16 28.21 1.86 41.54
C PHE A 16 28.38 1.36 40.11
N CYS A 17 27.56 0.40 39.69
CA CYS A 17 27.35 0.12 38.28
C CYS A 17 26.36 1.17 37.78
N SER A 18 26.84 2.22 37.10
CA SER A 18 25.94 3.04 36.29
C SER A 18 25.81 2.36 34.94
N ASP A 19 24.65 1.76 34.67
CA ASP A 19 24.30 1.38 33.30
C ASP A 19 24.29 2.67 32.45
N ALA A 20 25.00 2.65 31.33
CA ALA A 20 25.07 3.81 30.44
C ALA A 20 23.64 4.22 30.02
N GLN A 21 23.24 5.43 30.39
CA GLN A 21 21.97 6.01 29.98
C GLN A 21 22.12 6.64 28.59
N ASN A 22 21.04 6.59 27.81
CA ASN A 22 20.80 7.38 26.60
C ASN A 22 21.28 8.83 26.81
N ILE A 23 21.83 9.48 25.78
CA ILE A 23 22.33 10.86 25.89
C ILE A 23 21.22 11.83 25.49
N GLY A 24 20.85 12.74 26.40
CA GLY A 24 19.95 13.85 26.11
C GLY A 24 20.71 15.16 26.12
N ILE A 25 20.57 15.96 25.06
CA ILE A 25 21.10 17.33 25.01
C ILE A 25 19.91 18.28 24.92
N ASN A 26 19.59 18.92 26.05
CA ASN A 26 18.50 19.87 26.17
C ASN A 26 18.72 20.82 27.35
N THR A 27 18.02 21.94 27.37
CA THR A 27 18.12 22.97 28.43
C THR A 27 17.13 22.77 29.58
N ILE A 28 16.22 21.80 29.47
CA ILE A 28 15.08 21.61 30.38
C ILE A 28 15.22 20.39 31.30
N GLY A 29 16.31 19.63 31.17
CA GLY A 29 16.53 18.39 31.92
C GLY A 29 15.58 17.25 31.53
N ALA A 30 15.04 17.28 30.31
CA ALA A 30 14.16 16.22 29.82
C ALA A 30 14.91 14.89 29.72
N THR A 31 14.26 13.82 30.15
CA THR A 31 14.75 12.46 29.97
C THR A 31 14.81 12.13 28.47
N PRO A 32 15.93 11.61 27.96
CA PRO A 32 16.03 11.19 26.56
C PRO A 32 15.01 10.10 26.26
N ASP A 33 14.50 10.05 25.03
CA ASP A 33 13.62 8.97 24.61
C ASP A 33 14.31 7.59 24.74
N ASN A 34 13.57 6.59 25.24
CA ASN A 34 14.08 5.24 25.47
C ASN A 34 14.55 4.54 24.18
N SER A 35 14.05 4.97 23.02
CA SER A 35 14.44 4.46 21.71
C SER A 35 15.70 5.13 21.12
N ALA A 36 16.19 6.21 21.72
CA ALA A 36 17.28 7.02 21.17
C ALA A 36 18.57 6.89 21.99
N ILE A 37 19.70 6.61 21.34
CA ILE A 37 21.02 6.71 22.01
C ILE A 37 21.43 8.18 22.18
N LEU A 38 20.99 9.07 21.28
CA LEU A 38 21.16 10.51 21.34
C LEU A 38 19.83 11.21 21.04
N ASP A 39 19.35 12.04 21.96
CA ASP A 39 18.13 12.84 21.84
C ASP A 39 18.48 14.33 21.97
N LEU A 40 18.05 15.14 21.00
CA LEU A 40 18.30 16.58 20.94
C LEU A 40 16.97 17.32 21.05
N ASN A 41 16.75 18.02 22.17
CA ASN A 41 15.52 18.77 22.40
C ASN A 41 15.84 20.25 22.66
N SER A 42 15.41 21.11 21.74
CA SER A 42 15.53 22.56 21.83
C SER A 42 14.36 23.22 21.11
N THR A 43 13.91 24.36 21.62
CA THR A 43 12.87 25.18 20.99
C THR A 43 13.44 26.28 20.09
N ASP A 44 14.74 26.54 20.16
CA ASP A 44 15.41 27.67 19.49
C ASP A 44 16.76 27.33 18.83
N LYS A 45 17.24 26.08 18.96
CA LYS A 45 18.46 25.54 18.33
C LYS A 45 18.13 24.32 17.48
N GLY A 46 19.00 24.02 16.52
CA GLY A 46 18.92 22.83 15.69
C GLY A 46 20.21 22.02 15.74
N PHE A 47 20.18 20.85 15.10
CA PHE A 47 21.37 20.02 14.92
C PHE A 47 22.14 20.45 13.67
N LEU A 48 23.37 20.93 13.84
CA LEU A 48 24.26 21.24 12.73
C LEU A 48 25.07 20.00 12.37
N ILE A 49 24.65 19.32 11.31
CA ILE A 49 25.31 18.13 10.79
C ILE A 49 26.65 18.47 10.10
N SER A 50 27.53 17.47 9.94
CA SER A 50 28.78 17.60 9.19
C SER A 50 28.55 18.22 7.81
N ARG A 51 29.35 19.22 7.45
CA ARG A 51 29.29 19.90 6.15
C ARG A 51 30.47 19.50 5.28
N ALA A 52 30.32 18.41 4.55
CA ALA A 52 31.36 17.89 3.67
C ALA A 52 30.72 17.34 2.40
N ASP A 53 31.34 17.65 1.25
CA ASP A 53 30.93 17.03 -0.01
C ASP A 53 31.18 15.52 0.03
N THR A 54 30.27 14.76 -0.56
CA THR A 54 30.27 13.29 -0.53
C THR A 54 31.54 12.67 -1.11
N PHE A 55 32.14 13.32 -2.10
CA PHE A 55 33.41 12.90 -2.71
C PHE A 55 34.64 13.15 -1.83
N ASN A 56 34.55 14.00 -0.81
CA ASN A 56 35.63 14.22 0.16
C ASN A 56 35.65 13.15 1.26
N ILE A 57 34.64 12.27 1.32
CA ILE A 57 34.50 11.24 2.34
C ILE A 57 34.84 9.87 1.71
N ASN A 58 36.09 9.43 1.89
CA ASN A 58 36.64 8.24 1.21
C ASN A 58 36.19 6.88 1.81
N SER A 59 35.57 6.87 2.99
CA SER A 59 35.12 5.63 3.65
C SER A 59 33.90 5.89 4.54
N PRO A 60 32.75 6.23 3.96
CA PRO A 60 31.54 6.51 4.73
C PRO A 60 30.98 5.23 5.36
N ALA A 61 30.49 5.33 6.61
CA ALA A 61 29.77 4.26 7.27
C ALA A 61 28.30 4.26 6.87
N PHE A 62 27.63 3.09 6.95
CA PHE A 62 26.18 3.01 6.78
C PHE A 62 25.46 3.99 7.71
N GLY A 63 24.52 4.76 7.16
CA GLY A 63 23.77 5.77 7.91
C GLY A 63 24.53 7.06 8.18
N LEU A 64 25.79 7.21 7.71
CA LEU A 64 26.50 8.49 7.80
C LEU A 64 25.73 9.55 7.01
N MET A 65 25.52 10.71 7.64
CA MET A 65 24.81 11.83 7.03
C MET A 65 25.74 13.05 6.90
N THR A 66 25.58 13.81 5.83
CA THR A 66 26.35 15.05 5.57
C THR A 66 25.52 16.04 4.78
N LEU A 67 25.74 17.34 5.00
CA LEU A 67 25.25 18.41 4.13
C LEU A 67 26.38 18.80 3.18
N ALA A 68 26.29 18.45 1.91
CA ALA A 68 27.32 18.73 0.91
C ALA A 68 27.26 20.21 0.47
N PRO A 69 28.32 21.02 0.69
CA PRO A 69 28.29 22.43 0.30
C PRO A 69 28.19 22.69 -1.20
N ILE A 70 28.75 21.79 -2.04
CA ILE A 70 28.81 21.97 -3.50
C ILE A 70 27.44 22.07 -4.16
N ASP A 71 26.46 21.34 -3.62
CA ASP A 71 25.09 21.26 -4.12
C ASP A 71 24.04 21.68 -3.08
N SER A 72 24.45 21.95 -1.84
CA SER A 72 23.59 22.31 -0.71
C SER A 72 22.53 21.25 -0.38
N CYS A 73 22.89 19.97 -0.53
CA CYS A 73 21.99 18.84 -0.28
C CYS A 73 22.38 18.02 0.94
N LEU A 74 21.36 17.49 1.61
CA LEU A 74 21.51 16.51 2.69
C LEU A 74 21.60 15.10 2.09
N TYR A 75 22.67 14.40 2.42
CA TYR A 75 22.93 13.04 1.99
C TYR A 75 22.96 12.07 3.17
N MET A 76 22.54 10.84 2.93
CA MET A 76 22.76 9.68 3.80
C MET A 76 23.43 8.56 3.02
N PHE A 77 24.46 7.92 3.59
CA PHE A 77 25.14 6.80 2.96
C PHE A 77 24.39 5.49 3.21
N SER A 78 23.97 4.81 2.14
CA SER A 78 23.17 3.57 2.18
C SER A 78 23.98 2.32 2.53
N GLY A 79 25.30 2.45 2.70
CA GLY A 79 26.25 1.34 2.76
C GLY A 79 26.90 1.04 1.41
N ASN A 80 26.26 1.43 0.31
CA ASN A 80 26.77 1.24 -1.06
C ASN A 80 27.04 2.56 -1.77
N ASN A 81 26.19 3.57 -1.57
CA ASN A 81 26.26 4.86 -2.24
C ASN A 81 25.62 5.96 -1.38
N TRP A 82 25.95 7.21 -1.70
CA TRP A 82 25.26 8.37 -1.13
C TRP A 82 23.87 8.53 -1.76
N VAL A 83 22.86 8.78 -0.93
CA VAL A 83 21.47 9.04 -1.33
C VAL A 83 21.09 10.44 -0.87
N SER A 84 20.62 11.29 -1.78
CA SER A 84 20.06 12.59 -1.41
C SER A 84 18.70 12.41 -0.77
N ILE A 85 18.50 12.99 0.41
CA ILE A 85 17.25 12.90 1.19
C ILE A 85 16.58 14.26 1.42
N GLY A 86 17.12 15.33 0.81
CA GLY A 86 16.55 16.67 0.85
C GLY A 86 17.57 17.77 0.57
N GLY A 87 17.11 19.01 0.38
CA GLY A 87 17.97 20.18 0.17
C GLY A 87 17.23 21.32 -0.54
N VAL A 88 17.80 22.53 -0.51
CA VAL A 88 17.27 23.74 -1.16
C VAL A 88 18.20 24.28 -2.27
N GLY A 89 19.30 23.59 -2.56
CA GLY A 89 20.25 24.00 -3.59
C GLY A 89 19.75 23.71 -5.00
N ALA A 90 20.11 24.59 -5.94
CA ALA A 90 19.70 24.53 -7.35
C ALA A 90 20.11 23.22 -8.08
N ASN A 91 21.02 22.43 -7.51
CA ASN A 91 21.55 21.21 -8.09
C ASN A 91 21.26 19.96 -7.25
N CYS A 92 20.37 20.01 -6.25
CA CYS A 92 19.93 18.77 -5.62
C CYS A 92 19.24 17.91 -6.69
N PRO A 93 19.75 16.70 -7.00
CA PRO A 93 18.97 15.75 -7.74
C PRO A 93 17.76 15.51 -6.86
N SER A 94 16.61 16.07 -7.23
CA SER A 94 15.35 15.70 -6.61
C SER A 94 15.35 14.17 -6.65
N PRO A 95 15.18 13.44 -5.53
CA PRO A 95 14.55 12.15 -5.67
C PRO A 95 13.31 12.48 -6.48
N SER A 96 13.14 11.88 -7.65
CA SER A 96 11.98 12.18 -8.49
C SER A 96 10.77 12.03 -7.60
N ILE A 97 10.27 13.15 -7.07
CA ILE A 97 8.94 13.19 -6.50
C ILE A 97 8.15 12.76 -7.73
N PRO A 98 7.48 11.60 -7.71
CA PRO A 98 6.57 11.29 -8.80
C PRO A 98 5.74 12.55 -8.89
N THR A 99 5.91 13.31 -9.96
CA THR A 99 5.17 14.54 -10.18
C THR A 99 3.75 14.08 -10.02
N VAL A 100 3.12 14.46 -8.92
CA VAL A 100 1.70 14.26 -8.73
C VAL A 100 1.17 15.22 -9.77
N THR A 101 0.99 14.73 -10.99
CA THR A 101 0.11 15.38 -11.94
C THR A 101 -1.11 15.72 -11.12
N PRO A 102 -1.47 17.01 -11.00
CA PRO A 102 -2.65 17.38 -10.24
C PRO A 102 -3.77 16.47 -10.73
N PRO A 103 -4.52 15.82 -9.82
CA PRO A 103 -5.54 14.86 -10.19
C PRO A 103 -6.33 15.38 -11.38
N SER A 104 -6.38 14.64 -12.48
CA SER A 104 -7.24 15.03 -13.59
C SER A 104 -8.66 15.17 -13.03
N THR A 105 -9.18 16.40 -12.99
CA THR A 105 -10.56 16.69 -12.59
C THR A 105 -11.51 16.68 -13.79
N ASN A 106 -10.97 16.53 -14.99
CA ASN A 106 -11.73 16.42 -16.22
C ASN A 106 -12.12 14.95 -16.46
N CYS A 107 -13.22 14.53 -15.84
CA CYS A 107 -13.74 13.17 -15.99
C CYS A 107 -14.60 13.11 -17.25
N VAL A 108 -14.04 12.55 -18.31
CA VAL A 108 -14.72 12.35 -19.59
C VAL A 108 -14.98 10.85 -19.83
N PRO A 109 -15.99 10.47 -20.61
CA PRO A 109 -16.17 9.09 -21.01
C PRO A 109 -14.95 8.52 -21.75
N GLU A 110 -14.64 7.26 -21.50
CA GLU A 110 -13.47 6.56 -22.03
C GLU A 110 -13.91 5.35 -22.85
N THR A 111 -13.34 5.21 -24.04
CA THR A 111 -13.60 4.08 -24.95
C THR A 111 -12.39 3.17 -25.00
N PHE A 112 -12.58 1.89 -24.76
CA PHE A 112 -11.51 0.91 -24.67
C PHE A 112 -11.97 -0.49 -25.07
N ILE A 113 -11.03 -1.41 -25.23
CA ILE A 113 -11.34 -2.82 -25.51
C ILE A 113 -11.49 -3.55 -24.18
N TYR A 114 -12.64 -4.18 -23.99
CA TYR A 114 -12.94 -5.05 -22.85
C TYR A 114 -13.47 -6.39 -23.36
N LYS A 115 -12.83 -7.49 -22.94
CA LYS A 115 -13.12 -8.86 -23.41
C LYS A 115 -13.13 -8.96 -24.94
N GLY A 116 -12.24 -8.23 -25.60
CA GLY A 116 -12.13 -8.18 -27.06
C GLY A 116 -13.18 -7.33 -27.78
N VAL A 117 -14.04 -6.59 -27.06
CA VAL A 117 -15.10 -5.75 -27.62
C VAL A 117 -14.87 -4.29 -27.23
N SER A 118 -15.12 -3.36 -28.16
CA SER A 118 -15.08 -1.92 -27.87
C SER A 118 -16.27 -1.53 -27.00
N VAL A 119 -15.99 -0.94 -25.84
CA VAL A 119 -16.98 -0.42 -24.88
C VAL A 119 -16.67 1.03 -24.52
N THR A 120 -17.68 1.79 -24.13
CA THR A 120 -17.53 3.17 -23.64
C THR A 120 -18.13 3.29 -22.25
N TYR A 121 -17.30 3.63 -21.27
CA TYR A 121 -17.74 3.89 -19.89
C TYR A 121 -17.69 5.38 -19.61
N GLY A 122 -18.57 5.88 -18.76
CA GLY A 122 -18.45 7.24 -18.23
C GLY A 122 -17.34 7.33 -17.19
N ALA A 123 -17.05 8.55 -16.74
CA ALA A 123 -16.16 8.81 -15.62
C ALA A 123 -16.80 9.77 -14.62
N VAL A 124 -16.49 9.60 -13.35
CA VAL A 124 -17.01 10.39 -12.22
C VAL A 124 -15.86 10.89 -11.34
N LEU A 125 -16.01 12.08 -10.79
CA LEU A 125 -15.04 12.67 -9.86
C LEU A 125 -15.38 12.24 -8.43
N SER A 126 -14.40 11.73 -7.67
CA SER A 126 -14.61 11.35 -6.28
C SER A 126 -14.79 12.55 -5.33
N ASN A 127 -15.33 12.30 -4.14
CA ASN A 127 -15.45 13.29 -3.05
C ASN A 127 -14.24 13.27 -2.10
N ALA A 128 -13.22 12.45 -2.36
CA ALA A 128 -12.01 12.39 -1.55
C ALA A 128 -11.32 13.78 -1.46
N ALA A 129 -10.58 14.03 -0.38
CA ALA A 129 -9.87 15.30 -0.17
C ALA A 129 -8.92 15.67 -1.33
N GLN A 130 -8.44 14.66 -2.05
CA GLN A 130 -7.78 14.80 -3.35
C GLN A 130 -8.65 14.08 -4.41
N PRO A 131 -9.63 14.77 -5.02
CA PRO A 131 -10.55 14.16 -5.97
C PRO A 131 -9.82 13.58 -7.18
N ARG A 132 -10.21 12.40 -7.65
CA ARG A 132 -9.66 11.77 -8.88
C ARG A 132 -10.80 11.27 -9.76
N CYS A 133 -10.55 11.12 -11.04
CA CYS A 133 -11.52 10.50 -11.94
C CYS A 133 -11.51 8.98 -11.79
N TRP A 134 -12.70 8.40 -11.70
CA TRP A 134 -12.95 6.97 -11.67
C TRP A 134 -13.90 6.59 -12.79
N LEU A 135 -13.84 5.34 -13.26
CA LEU A 135 -14.89 4.85 -14.16
C LEU A 135 -16.25 4.83 -13.43
N ASP A 136 -17.32 5.16 -14.15
CA ASP A 136 -18.67 5.27 -13.61
C ASP A 136 -19.30 3.92 -13.19
N ARG A 137 -18.71 2.80 -13.63
CA ARG A 137 -19.12 1.43 -13.28
C ARG A 137 -17.93 0.48 -13.10
N ASN A 138 -18.19 -0.69 -12.51
CA ASN A 138 -17.19 -1.76 -12.37
C ASN A 138 -16.77 -2.27 -13.76
N LEU A 139 -15.53 -2.74 -13.90
CA LEU A 139 -15.15 -3.43 -15.14
C LEU A 139 -16.07 -4.62 -15.38
N GLY A 140 -16.67 -4.67 -16.58
CA GLY A 140 -17.63 -5.69 -16.98
C GLY A 140 -19.07 -5.44 -16.54
N ALA A 141 -19.37 -4.31 -15.91
CA ALA A 141 -20.76 -3.95 -15.58
C ALA A 141 -21.49 -3.39 -16.82
N ASP A 142 -22.77 -3.72 -16.92
CA ASP A 142 -23.63 -3.26 -18.01
C ASP A 142 -24.10 -1.81 -17.78
N GLN A 143 -24.25 -1.40 -16.51
CA GLN A 143 -24.74 -0.07 -16.15
C GLN A 143 -24.08 0.51 -14.89
N ILE A 144 -24.27 1.83 -14.71
CA ILE A 144 -24.02 2.51 -13.44
C ILE A 144 -25.03 1.97 -12.42
N ALA A 145 -24.60 1.69 -11.19
CA ALA A 145 -25.48 1.18 -10.16
C ALA A 145 -26.69 2.10 -9.90
N THR A 146 -27.87 1.51 -9.95
CA THR A 146 -29.15 2.14 -9.61
C THR A 146 -29.59 1.84 -8.17
N SER A 147 -29.03 0.79 -7.57
CA SER A 147 -29.12 0.43 -6.15
C SER A 147 -27.82 -0.25 -5.71
N LYS A 148 -27.59 -0.36 -4.39
CA LYS A 148 -26.41 -1.07 -3.85
C LYS A 148 -26.34 -2.54 -4.28
N ASN A 149 -27.47 -3.18 -4.55
CA ASN A 149 -27.60 -4.58 -4.96
C ASN A 149 -27.98 -4.76 -6.43
N ASP A 150 -27.72 -3.76 -7.29
CA ASP A 150 -28.00 -3.81 -8.72
C ASP A 150 -27.12 -4.83 -9.45
N GLN A 151 -27.72 -5.94 -9.87
CA GLN A 151 -27.02 -7.06 -10.51
C GLN A 151 -26.32 -6.65 -11.82
N LEU A 152 -26.89 -5.71 -12.57
CA LEU A 152 -26.30 -5.21 -13.82
C LEU A 152 -25.09 -4.30 -13.59
N ALA A 153 -24.88 -3.85 -12.35
CA ALA A 153 -23.77 -3.00 -11.96
C ALA A 153 -22.62 -3.76 -11.27
N TYR A 154 -22.79 -5.05 -10.99
CA TYR A 154 -21.78 -5.83 -10.26
C TYR A 154 -20.46 -5.96 -11.01
N GLY A 155 -20.51 -6.06 -12.34
CA GLY A 155 -19.34 -6.28 -13.19
C GLY A 155 -18.71 -7.65 -13.02
N ASP A 156 -17.45 -7.80 -13.38
CA ASP A 156 -16.71 -9.07 -13.34
C ASP A 156 -15.80 -9.20 -12.10
N LEU A 157 -15.34 -10.42 -11.80
CA LEU A 157 -14.59 -10.76 -10.58
C LEU A 157 -13.19 -11.27 -10.90
N PHE A 158 -12.21 -10.38 -10.84
CA PHE A 158 -10.83 -10.61 -11.28
C PHE A 158 -9.96 -11.25 -10.20
N GLN A 159 -9.09 -12.18 -10.59
CA GLN A 159 -7.96 -12.63 -9.77
C GLN A 159 -6.85 -11.58 -9.84
N TRP A 160 -6.20 -11.32 -8.71
CA TRP A 160 -5.28 -10.19 -8.59
C TRP A 160 -4.10 -10.31 -9.56
N GLY A 161 -3.88 -9.33 -10.42
CA GLY A 161 -2.77 -9.31 -11.37
C GLY A 161 -3.03 -9.94 -12.74
N ARG A 162 -4.26 -10.38 -13.04
CA ARG A 162 -4.64 -10.92 -14.37
C ARG A 162 -5.23 -9.85 -15.30
N LEU A 163 -5.08 -10.08 -16.61
CA LEU A 163 -5.82 -9.36 -17.66
C LEU A 163 -7.30 -9.76 -17.66
N ASP A 164 -8.11 -9.11 -18.49
CA ASP A 164 -9.50 -9.48 -18.79
C ASP A 164 -9.63 -10.71 -19.71
N ASP A 165 -8.78 -11.73 -19.48
CA ASP A 165 -8.61 -12.94 -20.29
C ASP A 165 -9.74 -13.98 -20.16
N LEU A 166 -10.94 -13.53 -19.76
CA LEU A 166 -12.19 -14.26 -19.53
C LEU A 166 -12.29 -15.02 -18.20
N HIS A 167 -11.21 -15.13 -17.42
CA HIS A 167 -11.28 -15.73 -16.08
C HIS A 167 -12.23 -14.99 -15.14
N GLN A 168 -12.36 -13.68 -15.34
CA GLN A 168 -13.15 -12.78 -14.50
C GLN A 168 -14.65 -12.98 -14.66
N ASN A 169 -15.09 -13.63 -15.74
CA ASN A 169 -16.50 -13.95 -15.94
C ASN A 169 -16.99 -14.78 -14.74
N ARG A 170 -18.10 -14.38 -14.15
CA ARG A 170 -18.65 -14.98 -12.91
C ARG A 170 -18.86 -16.49 -12.99
N ASN A 171 -19.07 -17.02 -14.20
CA ASN A 171 -19.32 -18.42 -14.51
C ASN A 171 -18.21 -19.09 -15.35
N SER A 172 -17.01 -18.49 -15.47
CA SER A 172 -15.93 -19.13 -16.23
C SER A 172 -15.57 -20.50 -15.64
N ALA A 173 -15.02 -21.38 -16.47
CA ALA A 173 -14.53 -22.68 -16.01
C ALA A 173 -13.45 -22.50 -14.94
N ILE A 174 -13.16 -23.59 -14.22
CA ILE A 174 -12.17 -23.60 -13.14
C ILE A 174 -11.03 -24.55 -13.47
N THR A 175 -9.83 -24.21 -13.00
CA THR A 175 -8.66 -25.10 -13.05
C THR A 175 -7.92 -25.08 -11.71
N VAL A 176 -7.13 -26.11 -11.44
CA VAL A 176 -6.25 -26.19 -10.26
C VAL A 176 -4.77 -26.16 -10.64
N PHE A 177 -4.47 -25.98 -11.93
CA PHE A 177 -3.10 -25.85 -12.42
C PHE A 177 -2.67 -24.39 -12.32
N PHE A 178 -1.70 -24.09 -11.45
CA PHE A 178 -1.14 -22.75 -11.32
C PHE A 178 -0.42 -22.34 -12.60
N SER A 179 -0.56 -21.06 -12.98
CA SER A 179 0.18 -20.52 -14.12
C SER A 179 1.66 -20.34 -13.78
N ALA A 180 2.54 -20.69 -14.71
CA ALA A 180 3.96 -20.39 -14.61
C ALA A 180 4.31 -18.96 -15.06
N THR A 181 3.40 -18.29 -15.79
CA THR A 181 3.62 -16.97 -16.42
C THR A 181 2.53 -15.97 -15.98
N ASP A 182 2.74 -14.69 -16.31
CA ASP A 182 1.73 -13.63 -16.11
C ASP A 182 0.46 -13.82 -16.96
N ILE A 183 0.50 -14.68 -17.99
CA ILE A 183 -0.60 -14.89 -18.93
C ILE A 183 -0.86 -16.40 -19.06
N PRO A 184 -1.88 -16.96 -18.39
CA PRO A 184 -2.15 -18.41 -18.37
C PRO A 184 -2.45 -19.03 -19.74
N GLY A 185 -2.85 -18.22 -20.73
CA GLY A 185 -3.24 -18.68 -22.05
C GLY A 185 -4.67 -19.28 -22.11
N HIS A 186 -5.45 -19.14 -21.04
CA HIS A 186 -6.84 -19.60 -20.95
C HIS A 186 -7.67 -18.71 -20.03
N GLY A 187 -9.00 -18.77 -20.22
CA GLY A 187 -9.98 -18.02 -19.44
C GLY A 187 -10.51 -18.73 -18.20
N ASP A 188 -9.87 -19.80 -17.73
CA ASP A 188 -10.30 -20.48 -16.51
C ASP A 188 -9.88 -19.68 -15.25
N PHE A 189 -10.75 -19.71 -14.23
CA PHE A 189 -10.44 -19.23 -12.89
C PHE A 189 -9.56 -20.25 -12.16
N ILE A 190 -8.36 -19.85 -11.78
CA ILE A 190 -7.35 -20.74 -11.20
C ILE A 190 -7.56 -20.81 -9.68
N ARG A 191 -8.04 -21.95 -9.20
CA ARG A 191 -8.30 -22.17 -7.78
C ARG A 191 -7.03 -22.49 -7.02
N GLU A 192 -6.97 -21.97 -5.80
CA GLU A 192 -5.93 -22.29 -4.82
C GLU A 192 -6.55 -23.18 -3.73
N TYR A 193 -6.62 -24.48 -4.02
CA TYR A 193 -7.31 -25.45 -3.15
C TYR A 193 -6.43 -25.94 -2.00
N THR A 194 -5.13 -26.12 -2.24
CA THR A 194 -4.24 -26.92 -1.41
C THR A 194 -3.44 -26.13 -0.36
N ASN A 195 -3.57 -24.79 -0.32
CA ASN A 195 -2.65 -23.87 0.39
C ASN A 195 -1.19 -24.01 -0.06
N GLN A 196 -0.90 -24.68 -1.19
CA GLN A 196 0.47 -24.93 -1.66
C GLN A 196 1.13 -23.68 -2.24
N ASN A 197 0.31 -22.74 -2.73
CA ASN A 197 0.80 -21.52 -3.35
C ASN A 197 0.40 -20.27 -2.57
N ASN A 198 0.19 -20.43 -1.25
CA ASN A 198 -0.05 -19.32 -0.31
C ASN A 198 -1.16 -18.34 -0.75
N GLY A 199 -2.19 -18.82 -1.45
CA GLY A 199 -3.31 -18.00 -1.90
C GLY A 199 -3.07 -17.21 -3.20
N ASP A 200 -2.05 -17.54 -3.99
CA ASP A 200 -1.80 -16.97 -5.31
C ASP A 200 -2.24 -17.94 -6.44
N TRP A 201 -2.64 -17.42 -7.59
CA TRP A 201 -3.07 -18.19 -8.76
C TRP A 201 -1.91 -18.61 -9.66
N ARG A 202 -0.73 -18.01 -9.47
CA ARG A 202 0.48 -18.33 -10.25
C ARG A 202 1.66 -18.76 -9.38
N GLN A 203 2.49 -19.64 -9.92
CA GLN A 203 3.70 -20.14 -9.28
C GLN A 203 4.85 -20.18 -10.31
N PRO A 204 5.93 -19.38 -10.15
CA PRO A 204 6.21 -18.49 -9.01
C PRO A 204 5.30 -17.25 -8.97
N LYS A 205 5.24 -16.60 -7.80
CA LYS A 205 4.53 -15.34 -7.58
C LYS A 205 5.15 -14.17 -8.35
N ASN A 206 4.38 -13.12 -8.64
CA ASN A 206 4.89 -11.86 -9.17
C ASN A 206 4.20 -10.65 -8.56
N ASP A 207 5.00 -9.82 -7.90
CA ASP A 207 4.58 -8.61 -7.22
C ASP A 207 4.54 -7.40 -8.18
N ASN A 208 5.07 -7.52 -9.40
CA ASN A 208 5.11 -6.43 -10.39
C ASN A 208 3.83 -6.28 -11.22
N LEU A 209 2.78 -7.06 -10.93
CA LEU A 209 1.49 -6.99 -11.62
C LEU A 209 0.66 -5.80 -11.15
N TRP A 210 -0.07 -5.16 -12.07
CA TRP A 210 -0.95 -4.00 -11.82
C TRP A 210 -0.24 -2.76 -11.23
N GLN A 211 1.07 -2.65 -11.37
CA GLN A 211 1.86 -1.55 -10.80
C GLN A 211 1.85 -0.31 -11.70
N GLY A 212 0.85 0.55 -11.54
CA GLY A 212 0.72 1.82 -12.25
C GLY A 212 0.00 1.70 -13.61
N VAL A 213 -0.08 2.82 -14.33
CA VAL A 213 -0.77 2.91 -15.65
C VAL A 213 -0.11 1.99 -16.68
N ALA A 214 1.22 1.99 -16.75
CA ALA A 214 2.01 1.09 -17.59
C ALA A 214 2.29 -0.27 -16.91
N GLY A 215 1.54 -0.61 -15.85
CA GLY A 215 1.74 -1.83 -15.10
C GLY A 215 1.42 -3.08 -15.92
N ILE A 216 2.15 -4.17 -15.64
CA ILE A 216 1.91 -5.47 -16.28
C ILE A 216 0.48 -5.91 -15.98
N ASN A 217 -0.23 -6.39 -17.01
CA ASN A 217 -1.61 -6.89 -16.94
C ASN A 217 -2.66 -5.88 -16.45
N ASN A 218 -2.44 -4.57 -16.56
CA ASN A 218 -3.46 -3.57 -16.22
C ASN A 218 -4.73 -3.75 -17.11
N PRO A 219 -5.89 -4.13 -16.54
CA PRO A 219 -7.12 -4.36 -17.30
C PRO A 219 -7.92 -3.06 -17.52
N CYS A 220 -7.43 -1.93 -17.01
CA CYS A 220 -8.09 -0.64 -17.12
C CYS A 220 -7.81 0.03 -18.49
N PRO A 221 -8.63 1.00 -18.91
CA PRO A 221 -8.39 1.82 -20.09
C PRO A 221 -7.03 2.53 -20.08
N ALA A 222 -6.60 3.05 -21.23
CA ALA A 222 -5.43 3.92 -21.30
C ALA A 222 -5.53 5.08 -20.29
N ASP A 223 -4.41 5.45 -19.67
CA ASP A 223 -4.30 6.42 -18.56
C ASP A 223 -5.00 6.04 -17.24
N TYR A 224 -5.79 4.96 -17.23
CA TYR A 224 -6.39 4.42 -16.01
C TYR A 224 -5.55 3.26 -15.47
N ARG A 225 -5.71 2.99 -14.19
CA ARG A 225 -5.12 1.84 -13.48
C ARG A 225 -6.04 1.38 -12.36
N LEU A 226 -5.68 0.29 -11.71
CA LEU A 226 -6.24 -0.01 -10.40
C LEU A 226 -5.82 1.06 -9.37
N PRO A 227 -6.70 1.39 -8.42
CA PRO A 227 -6.37 2.27 -7.32
C PRO A 227 -5.39 1.59 -6.35
N THR A 228 -4.59 2.39 -5.68
CA THR A 228 -3.84 1.95 -4.51
C THR A 228 -4.77 1.80 -3.31
N ASP A 229 -4.28 1.15 -2.25
CA ASP A 229 -5.01 1.07 -0.99
C ASP A 229 -5.22 2.43 -0.34
N ILE A 230 -4.25 3.34 -0.44
CA ILE A 230 -4.36 4.73 0.02
C ILE A 230 -5.49 5.47 -0.70
N GLU A 231 -5.64 5.26 -2.01
CA GLU A 231 -6.69 5.92 -2.81
C GLU A 231 -8.08 5.35 -2.52
N LEU A 232 -8.21 4.03 -2.37
CA LEU A 232 -9.47 3.42 -1.93
C LEU A 232 -9.84 3.83 -0.50
N GLU A 233 -8.86 3.95 0.39
CA GLU A 233 -9.08 4.40 1.76
C GLU A 233 -9.52 5.87 1.80
N ALA A 234 -8.89 6.73 1.00
CA ALA A 234 -9.29 8.13 0.86
C ALA A 234 -10.72 8.27 0.31
N GLU A 235 -11.08 7.44 -0.68
CA GLU A 235 -12.45 7.33 -1.17
C GLU A 235 -13.41 6.89 -0.05
N ARG A 236 -13.11 5.80 0.66
CA ARG A 236 -13.92 5.28 1.77
C ARG A 236 -14.16 6.32 2.87
N ILE A 237 -13.11 7.06 3.26
CA ILE A 237 -13.20 8.11 4.29
C ILE A 237 -14.08 9.28 3.84
N SER A 238 -14.25 9.49 2.53
CA SER A 238 -15.10 10.57 2.00
C SER A 238 -16.59 10.28 2.06
N TRP A 239 -16.99 9.03 2.35
CA TRP A 239 -18.39 8.64 2.38
C TRP A 239 -19.13 9.26 3.57
N SER A 240 -20.43 9.52 3.38
CA SER A 240 -21.28 10.06 4.44
C SER A 240 -21.44 9.10 5.63
N THR A 241 -21.40 7.80 5.38
CA THR A 241 -21.45 6.72 6.37
C THR A 241 -20.41 5.67 6.01
N ASN A 242 -19.81 5.03 7.02
CA ASN A 242 -18.74 4.06 6.80
C ASN A 242 -19.28 2.64 6.55
N ASP A 243 -20.12 2.48 5.53
CA ASP A 243 -20.87 1.25 5.24
C ASP A 243 -21.28 1.17 3.76
N ALA A 244 -22.04 0.13 3.40
CA ALA A 244 -22.60 -0.08 2.06
C ALA A 244 -23.51 1.06 1.58
N THR A 245 -24.20 1.76 2.49
CA THR A 245 -25.04 2.90 2.14
C THR A 245 -24.18 4.08 1.70
N GLY A 246 -23.09 4.36 2.43
CA GLY A 246 -22.12 5.40 2.06
C GLY A 246 -21.39 5.09 0.77
N ALA A 247 -21.00 3.84 0.56
CA ALA A 247 -20.35 3.37 -0.67
C ALA A 247 -21.24 3.60 -1.91
N PHE A 248 -22.53 3.27 -1.81
CA PHE A 248 -23.49 3.47 -2.90
C PHE A 248 -23.87 4.95 -3.10
N ASN A 249 -23.98 5.73 -2.03
CA ASN A 249 -24.31 7.15 -2.12
C ASN A 249 -23.13 8.04 -2.55
N SER A 250 -21.90 7.50 -2.56
CA SER A 250 -20.74 8.16 -3.14
C SER A 250 -20.91 8.41 -4.65
N PRO A 251 -20.14 9.32 -5.27
CA PRO A 251 -20.15 9.50 -6.72
C PRO A 251 -19.86 8.21 -7.50
N LEU A 252 -19.08 7.28 -6.94
CA LEU A 252 -18.67 6.03 -7.58
C LEU A 252 -19.78 4.98 -7.60
N LYS A 253 -20.78 5.10 -6.71
CA LYS A 253 -21.89 4.15 -6.54
C LYS A 253 -21.43 2.69 -6.51
N LEU A 254 -20.53 2.36 -5.58
CA LEU A 254 -19.96 1.01 -5.50
C LEU A 254 -21.05 -0.02 -5.13
N ALA A 255 -21.18 -1.06 -5.94
CA ALA A 255 -22.17 -2.12 -5.78
C ALA A 255 -21.67 -3.28 -4.90
N LEU A 256 -22.60 -3.99 -4.27
CA LEU A 256 -22.40 -5.20 -3.46
C LEU A 256 -22.24 -6.43 -4.36
N ALA A 257 -21.16 -6.44 -5.14
CA ALA A 257 -20.91 -7.42 -6.18
C ALA A 257 -20.46 -8.81 -5.66
N GLY A 258 -20.30 -8.96 -4.35
CA GLY A 258 -19.79 -10.18 -3.72
C GLY A 258 -18.33 -10.47 -4.08
N GLN A 259 -17.95 -11.74 -4.02
CA GLN A 259 -16.63 -12.23 -4.40
C GLN A 259 -16.71 -13.64 -5.01
N ARG A 260 -15.64 -14.03 -5.70
CA ARG A 260 -15.43 -15.41 -6.16
C ARG A 260 -14.37 -16.09 -5.31
N LEU A 261 -14.75 -17.16 -4.62
CA LEU A 261 -13.89 -17.83 -3.65
C LEU A 261 -12.70 -18.53 -4.32
N GLN A 262 -11.50 -18.22 -3.86
CA GLN A 262 -10.25 -18.82 -4.34
C GLN A 262 -10.21 -20.35 -4.25
N LYS A 263 -10.86 -20.94 -3.24
CA LYS A 263 -10.79 -22.39 -3.00
C LYS A 263 -11.76 -23.18 -3.87
N THR A 264 -12.94 -22.64 -4.15
CA THR A 264 -14.05 -23.35 -4.80
C THR A 264 -14.36 -22.82 -6.20
N GLY A 265 -14.01 -21.57 -6.48
CA GLY A 265 -14.42 -20.85 -7.70
C GLY A 265 -15.89 -20.44 -7.69
N VAL A 266 -16.58 -20.54 -6.54
CA VAL A 266 -18.00 -20.18 -6.40
C VAL A 266 -18.13 -18.70 -6.08
N VAL A 267 -19.13 -18.05 -6.69
CA VAL A 267 -19.52 -16.67 -6.37
C VAL A 267 -20.42 -16.65 -5.14
N VAL A 268 -20.13 -15.75 -4.20
CA VAL A 268 -20.86 -15.63 -2.92
C VAL A 268 -21.02 -14.16 -2.52
N GLY A 269 -22.03 -13.86 -1.71
CA GLY A 269 -22.24 -12.52 -1.13
C GLY A 269 -22.77 -11.47 -2.09
N GLU A 270 -23.30 -11.87 -3.24
CA GLU A 270 -23.96 -10.96 -4.18
C GLU A 270 -25.16 -10.29 -3.51
N GLY A 271 -25.20 -8.96 -3.56
CA GLY A 271 -26.21 -8.15 -2.89
C GLY A 271 -26.00 -7.97 -1.39
N GLU A 272 -24.98 -8.61 -0.78
CA GLU A 272 -24.72 -8.57 0.66
C GLU A 272 -23.51 -7.72 1.03
N TYR A 273 -22.41 -7.85 0.29
CA TYR A 273 -21.19 -7.06 0.51
C TYR A 273 -20.44 -6.75 -0.79
N GLY A 274 -19.62 -5.69 -0.73
CA GLY A 274 -18.71 -5.32 -1.82
C GLY A 274 -17.27 -5.66 -1.46
N VAL A 275 -16.51 -6.18 -2.42
CA VAL A 275 -15.05 -6.35 -2.31
C VAL A 275 -14.38 -5.85 -3.59
N TYR A 276 -13.40 -4.97 -3.44
CA TYR A 276 -12.74 -4.26 -4.53
C TYR A 276 -11.22 -4.35 -4.41
N TRP A 277 -10.56 -4.75 -5.50
CA TRP A 277 -9.10 -4.85 -5.51
C TRP A 277 -8.44 -3.48 -5.50
N SER A 278 -7.31 -3.40 -4.78
CA SER A 278 -6.28 -2.40 -4.99
C SER A 278 -5.03 -3.02 -5.63
N SER A 279 -4.21 -2.19 -6.26
CA SER A 279 -2.89 -2.57 -6.78
C SER A 279 -1.83 -2.75 -5.68
N THR A 280 -2.11 -2.33 -4.44
CA THR A 280 -1.15 -2.37 -3.34
C THR A 280 -0.95 -3.79 -2.84
N ILE A 281 0.31 -4.15 -2.68
CA ILE A 281 0.77 -5.44 -2.16
C ILE A 281 0.85 -5.38 -0.63
N HIS A 282 0.48 -6.45 0.05
CA HIS A 282 0.66 -6.52 1.50
C HIS A 282 2.13 -6.80 1.85
N SER A 283 2.79 -5.82 2.47
CA SER A 283 4.22 -5.86 2.82
C SER A 283 4.56 -6.70 4.06
N ASN A 284 3.59 -7.08 4.89
CA ASN A 284 3.85 -7.69 6.20
C ASN A 284 3.67 -9.21 6.17
N ASN A 285 4.43 -9.90 5.32
CA ASN A 285 4.60 -11.35 5.47
C ASN A 285 5.76 -11.58 6.45
N PRO A 286 5.51 -11.86 7.75
CA PRO A 286 6.60 -12.29 8.63
C PRO A 286 7.28 -13.52 8.02
N PRO A 287 8.62 -13.61 8.04
CA PRO A 287 9.39 -14.62 7.31
C PRO A 287 9.17 -16.07 7.78
N ASN A 288 8.33 -16.30 8.79
CA ASN A 288 8.24 -17.55 9.54
C ASN A 288 6.83 -17.85 10.05
N LEU A 289 5.81 -17.67 9.21
CA LEU A 289 4.53 -18.38 9.39
C LEU A 289 3.80 -18.51 8.06
N TYR A 290 2.95 -19.53 7.96
CA TYR A 290 1.89 -19.78 6.96
C TYR A 290 0.95 -18.58 6.71
N SER A 291 1.47 -17.36 6.51
CA SER A 291 0.69 -16.19 6.16
C SER A 291 0.53 -16.15 4.65
N PRO A 292 -0.69 -16.30 4.13
CA PRO A 292 -0.90 -16.29 2.69
C PRO A 292 -0.47 -14.94 2.11
N ILE A 293 0.08 -14.98 0.90
CA ILE A 293 0.42 -13.80 0.13
C ILE A 293 -0.88 -13.08 -0.17
N ARG A 294 -0.89 -11.78 0.12
CA ARG A 294 -2.08 -10.97 0.02
C ARG A 294 -1.81 -9.68 -0.75
N SER A 295 -2.85 -9.20 -1.39
CA SER A 295 -2.94 -7.82 -1.85
C SER A 295 -4.05 -7.10 -1.09
N LYS A 296 -4.02 -5.77 -1.11
CA LYS A 296 -5.00 -4.95 -0.41
C LYS A 296 -6.32 -4.93 -1.16
N ALA A 297 -7.41 -4.94 -0.40
CA ALA A 297 -8.76 -4.82 -0.93
C ALA A 297 -9.63 -3.99 0.01
N LEU A 298 -10.55 -3.23 -0.56
CA LEU A 298 -11.62 -2.57 0.16
C LEU A 298 -12.77 -3.57 0.32
N SER A 299 -13.30 -3.69 1.54
CA SER A 299 -14.52 -4.45 1.81
C SER A 299 -15.52 -3.62 2.59
N PHE A 300 -16.79 -3.73 2.25
CA PHE A 300 -17.87 -3.02 2.95
C PHE A 300 -19.15 -3.86 2.99
N HIS A 301 -19.87 -3.74 4.10
CA HIS A 301 -21.08 -4.45 4.48
C HIS A 301 -22.11 -3.41 4.94
N ASP A 302 -23.29 -3.84 5.35
CA ASP A 302 -24.37 -2.93 5.75
C ASP A 302 -24.05 -2.04 6.97
N ASP A 303 -23.09 -2.43 7.81
CA ASP A 303 -22.75 -1.75 9.07
C ASP A 303 -21.31 -1.25 9.15
N SER A 304 -20.44 -1.59 8.19
CA SER A 304 -19.01 -1.35 8.29
C SER A 304 -18.31 -1.38 6.94
N ALA A 305 -17.21 -0.64 6.85
CA ALA A 305 -16.29 -0.68 5.72
C ALA A 305 -14.85 -0.49 6.18
N GLY A 306 -13.91 -1.10 5.46
CA GLY A 306 -12.49 -1.00 5.77
C GLY A 306 -11.57 -1.63 4.73
N MET A 307 -10.29 -1.29 4.84
CA MET A 307 -9.23 -1.89 4.03
C MET A 307 -8.68 -3.15 4.71
N GLY A 308 -8.59 -4.23 3.94
CA GLY A 308 -8.07 -5.52 4.37
C GLY A 308 -7.01 -6.07 3.44
N SER A 309 -6.52 -7.27 3.75
CA SER A 309 -5.57 -8.01 2.93
C SER A 309 -6.17 -9.36 2.53
N SER A 310 -6.22 -9.64 1.23
CA SER A 310 -6.91 -10.80 0.65
C SER A 310 -6.02 -11.62 -0.28
N ARG A 311 -6.32 -12.92 -0.39
CA ARG A 311 -5.59 -13.87 -1.25
C ARG A 311 -5.76 -13.49 -2.71
N ARG A 312 -4.66 -13.43 -3.46
CA ARG A 312 -4.64 -13.01 -4.88
C ARG A 312 -5.41 -13.94 -5.81
N ALA A 313 -5.59 -15.20 -5.43
CA ALA A 313 -6.40 -16.15 -6.16
C ALA A 313 -7.93 -15.91 -6.01
N SER A 314 -8.38 -15.05 -5.10
CA SER A 314 -9.79 -14.66 -5.00
C SER A 314 -10.20 -13.75 -6.16
N GLY A 315 -11.48 -13.81 -6.57
CA GLY A 315 -12.03 -12.92 -7.59
C GLY A 315 -12.79 -11.76 -6.97
N PHE A 316 -12.34 -10.50 -7.18
CA PHE A 316 -13.03 -9.30 -6.69
C PHE A 316 -13.27 -8.28 -7.81
N SER A 317 -14.12 -7.31 -7.53
CA SER A 317 -14.45 -6.24 -8.46
C SER A 317 -13.26 -5.31 -8.68
N ILE A 318 -13.20 -4.72 -9.87
CA ILE A 318 -12.23 -3.66 -10.21
C ILE A 318 -13.00 -2.38 -10.53
N ARG A 319 -12.56 -1.27 -9.91
CA ARG A 319 -12.98 0.08 -10.23
C ARG A 319 -11.74 0.90 -10.57
N CYS A 320 -11.59 1.29 -11.83
CA CYS A 320 -10.38 1.96 -12.31
C CYS A 320 -10.35 3.45 -11.96
N ILE A 321 -9.15 3.97 -11.70
CA ILE A 321 -8.86 5.37 -11.36
C ILE A 321 -7.85 5.97 -12.36
N LYS A 322 -7.97 7.26 -12.64
CA LYS A 322 -7.03 8.06 -13.46
C LYS A 322 -6.33 9.10 -12.60
N ASN A 323 -5.04 9.28 -12.87
CA ASN A 323 -4.21 10.31 -12.22
C ASN A 323 -4.49 11.70 -12.77
#